data_AF-A0A3N4Q0C9-F1
#
_entry.id   AF-A0A3N4Q0C9-F1
#
_cell.length_a   1.000
_cell.length_b   1.000
_cell.length_c   1.000
_cell.angle_alpha   90.00
_cell.angle_beta   90.00
_cell.angle_gamma   90.00
#
_symmetry.space_group_name_H-M   'P 1'
#
loop_
_entity.id
_entity.type
_entity.pdbx_description
1 polymer ?
#
loop_
_entity_poly.entity_id
_entity_poly.type
_entity_poly.pdbx_seq_one_letter_code
_entity_poly.pdbx_strand_id
1 'polypeptide(L)'
;MINNILRKLFGKSQQTPSSTNVFLGRWEKERTARIKTAEEQLKPWITATVRAKGSLPFTWESGNDEAFVTFTDASDAEQDNFDALEAYIIDKLDIPDAGEFEMTGAGDIYIEHNAVKAKYSSTMKALIDYNEETEEAVYDEGEHDSADVVLFII
;
A
#
# COMPACT_ATOMS: atom_id res chain seq x y z
N MET A 1 37.98 2.29 57.25
CA MET A 1 36.70 2.51 56.54
C MET A 1 37.06 2.74 55.08
N ILE A 2 37.17 1.76 54.19
CA ILE A 2 36.22 0.71 53.79
C ILE A 2 34.85 1.31 53.44
N ASN A 3 34.67 1.70 52.17
CA ASN A 3 33.57 1.33 51.29
C ASN A 3 33.38 2.37 50.16
N ASN A 4 33.66 1.96 48.92
CA ASN A 4 32.87 2.36 47.74
C ASN A 4 33.17 1.42 46.55
N ILE A 5 33.13 0.12 46.81
CA ILE A 5 33.04 -0.94 45.80
C ILE A 5 31.56 -1.27 45.64
N LEU A 6 30.79 -0.48 44.90
CA LEU A 6 29.40 -0.83 44.52
C LEU A 6 28.96 -0.11 43.23
N ARG A 7 29.85 0.01 42.23
CA ARG A 7 29.51 0.42 40.84
C ARG A 7 29.42 -0.75 39.86
N LYS A 8 29.16 -1.97 40.35
CA LYS A 8 29.02 -3.20 39.54
C LYS A 8 27.60 -3.80 39.50
N LEU A 9 26.57 -3.03 39.85
CA LEU A 9 25.18 -3.53 39.86
C LEU A 9 24.18 -2.73 39.01
N PHE A 10 24.63 -1.76 38.20
CA PHE A 10 23.80 -1.28 37.10
C PHE A 10 24.12 -2.09 35.86
N GLY A 11 23.46 -3.24 35.79
CA GLY A 11 23.31 -3.98 34.54
C GLY A 11 22.89 -2.99 33.47
N LYS A 12 23.72 -2.84 32.44
CA LYS A 12 23.22 -2.43 31.14
C LYS A 12 22.21 -3.51 30.78
N SER A 13 20.93 -3.29 31.06
CA SER A 13 19.88 -3.95 30.32
C SER A 13 20.16 -3.56 28.87
N GLN A 14 20.83 -4.44 28.14
CA GLN A 14 20.64 -4.47 26.70
C GLN A 14 19.13 -4.72 26.56
N GLN A 15 18.38 -3.64 26.39
CA GLN A 15 17.09 -3.74 25.72
C GLN A 15 17.45 -4.34 24.37
N THR A 16 17.31 -5.66 24.28
CA THR A 16 17.33 -6.35 23.01
C THR A 16 16.28 -5.62 22.18
N PRO A 17 16.65 -5.00 21.05
CA PRO A 17 15.67 -4.34 20.20
C PRO A 17 14.60 -5.39 19.89
N SER A 18 13.34 -5.05 20.22
CA SER A 18 12.19 -5.88 19.95
C SER A 18 12.28 -6.38 18.51
N SER A 19 12.28 -7.70 18.31
CA SER A 19 12.41 -8.34 17.00
C SER A 19 11.37 -7.83 15.99
N THR A 20 10.22 -7.36 16.48
CA THR A 20 9.15 -6.72 15.69
C THR A 20 9.63 -5.48 14.94
N ASN A 21 10.48 -4.64 15.55
CA ASN A 21 10.98 -3.41 14.90
C ASN A 21 11.96 -3.70 13.76
N VAL A 22 12.69 -4.82 13.83
CA VAL A 22 13.65 -5.21 12.79
C VAL A 22 12.92 -5.79 11.57
N PHE A 23 11.85 -6.56 11.81
CA PHE A 23 11.04 -7.15 10.74
C PHE A 23 10.28 -6.08 9.95
N LEU A 24 9.58 -5.17 10.64
CA LEU A 24 8.85 -4.07 10.01
C LEU A 24 9.79 -3.16 9.20
N GLY A 25 10.95 -2.83 9.75
CA GLY A 25 11.94 -2.01 9.03
C GLY A 25 12.52 -2.69 7.78
N ARG A 26 12.60 -4.03 7.76
CA ARG A 26 13.02 -4.77 6.57
C ARG A 26 11.93 -4.77 5.50
N TRP A 27 10.68 -5.04 5.89
CA TRP A 27 9.55 -5.05 4.97
C TRP A 27 9.36 -3.68 4.29
N GLU A 28 9.42 -2.60 5.05
CA GLU A 28 9.29 -1.24 4.51
C GLU A 28 10.42 -0.89 3.53
N LYS A 29 11.64 -1.37 3.82
CA LYS A 29 12.78 -1.20 2.92
C LYS A 29 12.60 -1.98 1.62
N GLU A 30 12.06 -3.20 1.68
CA GLU A 30 11.77 -4.01 0.50
C GLU A 30 10.65 -3.38 -0.34
N ARG A 31 9.57 -2.90 0.30
CA ARG A 31 8.49 -2.15 -0.35
C ARG A 31 9.00 -0.89 -1.04
N THR A 32 9.79 -0.07 -0.34
CA THR A 32 10.39 1.15 -0.92
C THR A 32 11.26 0.82 -2.15
N ALA A 33 12.01 -0.29 -2.11
CA ALA A 33 12.82 -0.71 -3.24
C ALA A 33 11.97 -1.14 -4.44
N ARG A 34 10.89 -1.92 -4.22
CA ARG A 34 9.93 -2.29 -5.28
C ARG A 34 9.28 -1.07 -5.91
N ILE A 35 8.76 -0.15 -5.09
CA ILE A 35 8.17 1.12 -5.55
C ILE A 35 9.16 1.86 -6.45
N LYS A 36 10.41 2.02 -6.01
CA LYS A 36 11.42 2.75 -6.77
C LYS A 36 11.72 2.07 -8.11
N THR A 37 11.91 0.75 -8.12
CA THR A 37 12.19 0.00 -9.35
C THR A 37 11.03 0.07 -10.33
N ALA A 38 9.79 -0.12 -9.86
CA ALA A 38 8.60 -0.01 -10.68
C ALA A 38 8.41 1.41 -11.22
N GLU A 39 8.66 2.44 -10.41
CA GLU A 39 8.60 3.84 -10.83
C GLU A 39 9.61 4.14 -11.96
N GLU A 40 10.85 3.69 -11.83
CA GLU A 40 11.88 3.88 -12.87
C GLU A 40 11.47 3.24 -14.21
N GLN A 41 10.82 2.07 -14.16
CA GLN A 41 10.32 1.37 -15.34
C GLN A 41 9.08 2.04 -15.94
N LEU A 42 8.08 2.37 -15.11
CA LEU A 42 6.75 2.78 -15.56
C LEU A 42 6.65 4.27 -15.88
N LYS A 43 7.49 5.11 -15.28
CA LYS A 43 7.42 6.58 -15.38
C LYS A 43 7.28 7.08 -16.83
N PRO A 44 8.09 6.63 -17.82
CA PRO A 44 7.94 7.08 -19.20
C PRO A 44 6.57 6.72 -19.79
N TRP A 45 6.11 5.50 -19.53
CA TRP A 45 4.85 4.98 -20.06
C TRP A 45 3.64 5.68 -19.41
N ILE A 46 3.55 5.74 -18.07
CA ILE A 46 2.46 6.43 -17.36
C ILE A 46 2.38 7.89 -17.82
N THR A 47 3.52 8.58 -17.91
CA THR A 47 3.55 9.98 -18.36
C THR A 47 3.01 10.14 -19.77
N ALA A 48 3.39 9.26 -20.70
CA ALA A 48 2.91 9.29 -22.08
C ALA A 48 1.41 8.97 -22.15
N THR A 49 0.96 7.94 -21.45
CA THR A 49 -0.44 7.49 -21.45
C THR A 49 -1.37 8.53 -20.84
N VAL A 50 -1.02 9.09 -19.68
CA VAL A 50 -1.82 10.14 -19.03
C VAL A 50 -1.83 11.43 -19.87
N ARG A 51 -0.72 11.79 -20.54
CA ARG A 51 -0.73 12.93 -21.49
C ARG A 51 -1.65 12.70 -22.69
N ALA A 52 -1.74 11.46 -23.17
CA ALA A 52 -2.58 11.11 -24.32
C ALA A 52 -4.07 11.06 -23.95
N LYS A 53 -4.41 10.48 -22.79
CA LYS A 53 -5.79 10.22 -22.36
C LYS A 53 -6.38 11.29 -21.43
N GLY A 54 -5.54 12.08 -20.77
CA GLY A 54 -5.92 13.04 -19.73
C GLY A 54 -5.82 12.45 -18.32
N SER A 55 -6.41 11.26 -18.11
CA SER A 55 -6.29 10.48 -16.88
C SER A 55 -6.30 8.97 -17.16
N LEU A 56 -5.95 8.19 -16.15
CA LEU A 56 -6.13 6.74 -16.12
C LEU A 56 -7.00 6.36 -14.90
N PRO A 57 -8.30 6.06 -15.10
CA PRO A 57 -9.18 5.63 -14.04
C PRO A 57 -8.87 4.19 -13.62
N PHE A 58 -8.99 3.92 -12.32
CA PHE A 58 -8.81 2.59 -11.75
C PHE A 58 -9.76 2.33 -10.59
N THR A 59 -10.02 1.07 -10.33
CA THR A 59 -10.75 0.56 -9.16
C THR A 59 -9.91 -0.51 -8.47
N TRP A 60 -10.17 -0.76 -7.19
CA TRP A 60 -9.56 -1.90 -6.51
C TRP A 60 -10.51 -2.57 -5.54
N GLU A 61 -10.21 -3.84 -5.31
CA GLU A 61 -10.80 -4.69 -4.31
C GLU A 61 -9.66 -5.39 -3.58
N SER A 62 -9.67 -5.39 -2.25
CA SER A 62 -8.67 -6.10 -1.46
C SER A 62 -9.23 -6.64 -0.16
N GLY A 63 -8.55 -7.61 0.42
CA GLY A 63 -9.01 -8.32 1.59
C GLY A 63 -8.66 -9.81 1.51
N ASN A 64 -8.89 -10.53 2.61
CA ASN A 64 -8.56 -11.95 2.74
C ASN A 64 -7.06 -12.22 2.53
N ASP A 65 -6.66 -12.58 1.31
CA ASP A 65 -5.30 -12.95 0.92
C ASP A 65 -4.81 -12.30 -0.38
N GLU A 66 -5.56 -11.35 -0.94
CA GLU A 66 -5.19 -10.67 -2.18
C GLU A 66 -5.67 -9.21 -2.29
N ALA A 67 -5.07 -8.49 -3.23
CA ALA A 67 -5.48 -7.16 -3.67
C ALA A 67 -5.40 -7.09 -5.19
N PHE A 68 -6.42 -6.51 -5.81
CA PHE A 68 -6.49 -6.34 -7.26
C PHE A 68 -6.76 -4.90 -7.63
N VAL A 69 -6.02 -4.37 -8.61
CA VAL A 69 -6.27 -3.04 -9.20
C VAL A 69 -6.63 -3.21 -10.66
N THR A 70 -7.84 -2.79 -11.01
CA THR A 70 -8.36 -2.85 -12.37
C THR A 70 -8.34 -1.48 -13.04
N PHE A 71 -7.83 -1.41 -14.27
CA PHE A 71 -7.82 -0.19 -15.09
C PHE A 71 -8.86 -0.31 -16.20
N THR A 72 -9.72 0.70 -16.36
CA THR A 72 -10.80 0.66 -17.37
C THR A 72 -10.28 0.56 -18.80
N ASP A 73 -9.11 1.15 -19.07
CA ASP A 73 -8.50 1.18 -20.40
C ASP A 73 -7.40 0.13 -20.60
N ALA A 74 -7.37 -0.92 -19.76
CA ALA A 74 -6.42 -2.01 -19.92
C ALA A 74 -6.58 -2.67 -21.31
N SER A 75 -5.46 -2.97 -21.96
CA SER A 75 -5.46 -3.67 -23.24
C SER A 75 -4.34 -4.70 -23.30
N ASP A 76 -4.58 -5.81 -24.01
CA ASP A 76 -3.63 -6.92 -24.14
C ASP A 76 -2.25 -6.48 -24.64
N ALA A 77 -2.18 -5.41 -25.45
CA ALA A 77 -0.94 -4.88 -26.00
C ALA A 77 -0.04 -4.21 -24.94
N GLU A 78 -0.63 -3.78 -23.84
CA GLU A 78 0.03 -3.07 -22.74
C GLU A 78 -0.09 -3.84 -21.41
N GLN A 79 -0.52 -5.10 -21.44
CA GLN A 79 -0.81 -5.90 -20.25
C GLN A 79 0.34 -5.89 -19.24
N ASP A 80 1.58 -6.14 -19.69
CA ASP A 80 2.76 -6.14 -18.83
C ASP A 80 2.95 -4.80 -18.08
N ASN A 81 2.58 -3.67 -18.70
CA ASN A 81 2.65 -2.36 -18.04
C ASN A 81 1.51 -2.18 -17.04
N PHE A 82 0.31 -2.70 -17.33
CA PHE A 82 -0.82 -2.64 -16.42
C PHE A 82 -0.62 -3.55 -15.21
N ASP A 83 -0.09 -4.76 -15.39
CA ASP A 83 0.25 -5.68 -14.28
C ASP A 83 1.32 -5.06 -13.37
N ALA A 84 2.34 -4.44 -13.96
CA ALA A 84 3.35 -3.71 -13.20
C ALA A 84 2.78 -2.46 -12.50
N LEU A 85 1.84 -1.76 -13.14
CA LEU A 85 1.17 -0.61 -12.56
C LEU A 85 0.25 -1.00 -11.40
N GLU A 86 -0.47 -2.12 -11.51
CA GLU A 86 -1.29 -2.68 -10.42
C GLU A 86 -0.45 -2.88 -9.17
N ALA A 87 0.66 -3.64 -9.27
CA ALA A 87 1.56 -3.86 -8.15
C ALA A 87 2.14 -2.54 -7.60
N TYR A 88 2.49 -1.60 -8.49
CA TYR A 88 2.95 -0.27 -8.09
C TYR A 88 1.91 0.51 -7.30
N ILE A 89 0.64 0.49 -7.71
CA ILE A 89 -0.45 1.20 -7.04
C ILE A 89 -0.78 0.57 -5.69
N ILE A 90 -0.81 -0.77 -5.59
CA ILE A 90 -0.97 -1.49 -4.33
C ILE A 90 0.10 -1.06 -3.33
N ASP A 91 1.37 -1.16 -3.74
CA ASP A 91 2.48 -0.76 -2.89
C ASP A 91 2.39 0.75 -2.57
N LYS A 92 2.18 1.63 -3.56
CA LYS A 92 2.29 3.09 -3.39
C LYS A 92 1.16 3.71 -2.56
N LEU A 93 -0.05 3.17 -2.65
CA LEU A 93 -1.22 3.66 -1.92
C LEU A 93 -1.47 2.90 -0.62
N ASP A 94 -0.57 2.00 -0.23
CA ASP A 94 -0.69 1.18 0.98
C ASP A 94 -2.01 0.39 1.01
N ILE A 95 -2.43 -0.15 -0.15
CA ILE A 95 -3.62 -1.00 -0.23
C ILE A 95 -3.28 -2.32 0.46
N PRO A 96 -3.96 -2.68 1.56
CA PRO A 96 -3.67 -3.90 2.29
C PRO A 96 -4.14 -5.11 1.48
N ASP A 97 -3.30 -6.13 1.40
CA ASP A 97 -3.47 -7.31 0.54
C ASP A 97 -3.72 -8.61 1.32
N ALA A 98 -3.76 -8.56 2.66
CA ALA A 98 -4.10 -9.73 3.48
C ALA A 98 -4.65 -9.34 4.85
N GLY A 99 -5.72 -10.00 5.29
CA GLY A 99 -6.33 -9.85 6.61
C GLY A 99 -7.84 -10.08 6.62
N GLU A 100 -8.40 -10.01 7.83
CA GLU A 100 -9.85 -10.13 8.08
C GLU A 100 -10.56 -8.79 7.83
N PHE A 101 -10.52 -8.32 6.59
CA PHE A 101 -11.18 -7.09 6.14
C PHE A 101 -11.54 -7.18 4.66
N GLU A 102 -12.38 -6.26 4.22
CA GLU A 102 -12.61 -5.94 2.81
C GLU A 102 -12.36 -4.45 2.58
N MET A 103 -11.69 -4.11 1.49
CA MET A 103 -11.49 -2.74 1.06
C MET A 103 -11.86 -2.63 -0.41
N THR A 104 -12.67 -1.64 -0.73
CA THR A 104 -12.99 -1.28 -2.12
C THR A 104 -12.69 0.19 -2.34
N GLY A 105 -12.22 0.53 -3.53
CA GLY A 105 -11.95 1.93 -3.84
C GLY A 105 -11.85 2.20 -5.32
N ALA A 106 -11.77 3.49 -5.64
CA ALA A 106 -11.59 3.98 -7.00
C ALA A 106 -10.75 5.25 -7.00
N GLY A 107 -10.09 5.51 -8.12
CA GLY A 107 -9.28 6.70 -8.31
C GLY A 107 -8.93 6.98 -9.75
N ASP A 108 -8.19 8.07 -9.93
CA ASP A 108 -7.68 8.53 -11.22
C ASP A 108 -6.20 8.88 -11.08
N ILE A 109 -5.38 8.39 -12.00
CA ILE A 109 -4.02 8.86 -12.19
C ILE A 109 -4.04 10.00 -13.21
N TYR A 110 -3.48 11.15 -12.85
CA TYR A 110 -3.50 12.36 -13.67
C TYR A 110 -2.20 13.16 -13.55
N ILE A 111 -1.99 14.10 -14.46
CA ILE A 111 -0.85 15.03 -14.42
C ILE A 111 -1.35 16.39 -13.94
N GLU A 112 -0.69 16.92 -12.93
CA GLU A 112 -0.86 18.30 -12.47
C GLU A 112 0.51 18.96 -12.35
N HIS A 113 0.68 20.09 -13.06
CA HIS A 113 1.98 20.77 -13.19
C HIS A 113 3.09 19.84 -13.72
N ASN A 114 4.07 19.52 -12.86
CA ASN A 114 5.20 18.64 -13.16
C ASN A 114 5.14 17.32 -12.36
N ALA A 115 3.98 16.93 -11.86
CA ALA A 115 3.80 15.70 -11.09
C ALA A 115 2.74 14.81 -11.72
N VAL A 116 2.98 13.50 -11.66
CA VAL A 116 1.94 12.49 -11.81
C VAL A 116 1.38 12.18 -10.42
N LYS A 117 0.06 12.27 -10.27
CA LYS A 117 -0.65 12.13 -9.00
C LYS A 117 -1.76 11.09 -9.14
N ALA A 118 -2.16 10.48 -8.02
CA ALA A 118 -3.34 9.64 -7.90
C ALA A 118 -4.30 10.26 -6.89
N LYS A 119 -5.51 10.58 -7.33
CA LYS A 119 -6.61 10.98 -6.45
C LYS A 119 -7.56 9.81 -6.29
N TYR A 120 -7.90 9.46 -5.05
CA TYR A 120 -8.69 8.27 -4.78
C TYR A 120 -9.65 8.43 -3.61
N SER A 121 -10.60 7.50 -3.51
CA SER A 121 -11.41 7.27 -2.31
C SER A 121 -11.72 5.78 -2.15
N SER A 122 -11.86 5.34 -0.91
CA SER A 122 -12.10 3.95 -0.54
C SER A 122 -13.02 3.81 0.66
N THR A 123 -13.51 2.58 0.83
CA THR A 123 -14.22 2.13 2.02
C THR A 123 -13.59 0.81 2.46
N MET A 124 -13.14 0.75 3.71
CA MET A 124 -12.65 -0.45 4.37
C MET A 124 -13.68 -0.93 5.38
N LYS A 125 -13.84 -2.24 5.51
CA LYS A 125 -14.70 -2.88 6.52
C LYS A 125 -13.93 -4.03 7.15
N ALA A 126 -13.88 -4.09 8.48
CA ALA A 126 -13.32 -5.23 9.18
C ALA A 126 -14.36 -6.35 9.29
N LEU A 127 -13.90 -7.59 9.13
CA LEU A 127 -14.70 -8.77 9.41
C LEU A 127 -14.81 -8.92 10.95
N ILE A 128 -16.04 -8.92 11.47
CA ILE A 128 -16.31 -9.07 12.90
C ILE A 128 -16.56 -10.54 13.24
N ASP A 129 -17.36 -11.21 12.43
CA ASP A 129 -17.86 -12.56 12.73
C ASP A 129 -18.33 -13.27 11.45
N TYR A 130 -18.69 -14.55 11.57
CA TYR A 130 -19.40 -15.30 10.54
C TYR A 130 -20.77 -15.72 11.07
N ASN A 131 -21.81 -15.56 10.26
CA ASN A 131 -23.11 -16.10 10.58
C ASN A 131 -23.06 -17.63 10.55
N GLU A 132 -23.23 -18.28 11.71
CA GLU A 132 -23.15 -19.74 11.84
C GLU A 132 -24.21 -20.51 11.01
N GLU A 133 -25.34 -19.87 10.65
CA GLU A 133 -26.41 -20.51 9.87
C GLU A 133 -26.23 -20.36 8.36
N THR A 134 -25.74 -19.20 7.91
CA THR A 134 -25.60 -18.87 6.48
C THR A 134 -24.17 -18.96 5.95
N GLU A 135 -23.19 -19.11 6.85
CA GLU A 135 -21.75 -19.03 6.55
C GLU A 135 -21.34 -17.69 5.92
N GLU A 136 -22.17 -16.65 6.06
CA GLU A 136 -21.90 -15.31 5.52
C GLU A 136 -21.08 -14.47 6.50
N ALA A 137 -20.09 -13.75 5.97
CA ALA A 137 -19.28 -12.80 6.72
C ALA A 137 -20.09 -11.60 7.23
N VAL A 138 -19.88 -11.22 8.49
CA VAL A 138 -20.47 -10.05 9.15
C VAL A 138 -19.39 -8.99 9.31
N TYR A 139 -19.60 -7.84 8.68
CA TYR A 139 -18.65 -6.73 8.67
C TYR A 139 -19.08 -5.59 9.61
N ASP A 140 -18.12 -4.76 10.01
CA ASP A 140 -18.36 -3.53 10.75
C ASP A 140 -18.94 -2.39 9.90
N GLU A 141 -19.11 -1.22 10.54
CA GLU A 141 -19.40 0.01 9.82
C GLU A 141 -18.15 0.44 9.04
N GLY A 142 -18.31 0.71 7.74
CA GLY A 142 -17.17 1.01 6.88
C GLY A 142 -16.46 2.31 7.25
N GLU A 143 -15.13 2.26 7.25
CA GLU A 143 -14.23 3.41 7.35
C GLU A 143 -13.93 3.97 5.96
N HIS A 144 -14.07 5.28 5.81
CA HIS A 144 -13.82 5.97 4.53
C HIS A 144 -12.46 6.66 4.54
N ASP A 145 -11.66 6.42 3.50
CA ASP A 145 -10.42 7.15 3.22
C ASP A 145 -10.48 7.84 1.84
N SER A 146 -9.77 8.95 1.72
CA SER A 146 -9.56 9.63 0.43
C SER A 146 -8.34 10.52 0.48
N ALA A 147 -7.55 10.51 -0.58
CA ALA A 147 -6.36 11.36 -0.67
C ALA A 147 -6.03 11.75 -2.11
N ASP A 148 -5.04 12.62 -2.24
CA ASP A 148 -4.44 13.06 -3.49
C ASP A 148 -2.92 12.97 -3.35
N VAL A 149 -2.35 11.87 -3.85
CA VAL A 149 -0.99 11.43 -3.57
C VAL A 149 -0.11 11.64 -4.78
N VAL A 150 1.10 12.17 -4.56
CA VAL A 150 2.12 12.26 -5.62
C VAL A 150 2.71 10.87 -5.87
N LEU A 151 2.59 10.37 -7.10
CA LEU A 151 3.26 9.14 -7.51
C LEU A 151 4.74 9.45 -7.76
N PHE A 152 5.01 10.41 -8.66
CA PHE A 152 6.35 10.88 -8.99
C PHE A 152 6.36 12.25 -9.69
N ILE A 153 7.54 12.87 -9.74
CA ILE A 153 7.81 14.12 -10.47
C ILE A 153 8.35 13.82 -11.87
N ILE A 154 7.91 14.56 -12.88
CA ILE A 154 8.32 14.46 -14.29
C ILE A 154 9.65 15.18 -14.53
#